data_AF-T1AZ53-F1
#
_entry.id   AF-T1AZ53-F1
#
_cell.length_a   1.000
_cell.length_b   1.000
_cell.length_c   1.000
_cell.angle_alpha   90.00
_cell.angle_beta   90.00
_cell.angle_gamma   90.00
#
_symmetry.space_group_name_H-M   'P 1'
#
loop_
_entity.id
_entity.type
_entity.pdbx_description
1 polymer ?
#
loop_
_entity_poly.entity_id
_entity_poly.type
_entity_poly.pdbx_seq_one_letter_code
_entity_poly.pdbx_strand_id
1 'polypeptide(L)'
;YQGYRNARFGRIEIHEAINAFARKLLADVARAAERSGYRVLHGIVDSLWLSANPARPPPDPERWASEVGAAVDLPLGYEGRYRWIAFLPSVRTGLGVPHRFYGRYDSGEYKIRGIGSRRHDTPDYLRHVEREILELFARAPDAARVLAERPRALARADLFAAEIRSGGVDPHRLLIAHRFGRAPTAESP
;
A
#
# COMPACT_ATOMS: atom_id res chain seq x y z
N TYR A 1 3.73 5.58 20.99
CA TYR A 1 4.23 5.93 22.33
C TYR A 1 3.38 5.30 23.44
N GLN A 2 2.05 5.43 23.41
CA GLN A 2 1.19 4.91 24.50
C GLN A 2 1.14 3.37 24.65
N GLY A 3 1.33 2.61 23.58
CA GLY A 3 1.46 1.15 23.63
C GLY A 3 2.90 0.64 23.87
N TYR A 4 3.86 1.52 24.14
CA TYR A 4 5.26 1.13 24.30
C TYR A 4 5.54 0.81 25.78
N ARG A 5 5.99 -0.43 26.07
CA ARG A 5 6.17 -0.96 27.43
C ARG A 5 7.07 -0.09 28.34
N ASN A 6 7.97 0.70 27.75
CA ASN A 6 8.93 1.56 28.46
C ASN A 6 8.65 3.07 28.30
N ALA A 7 7.48 3.45 27.77
CA ALA A 7 7.10 4.87 27.73
C ALA A 7 6.71 5.35 29.13
N ARG A 8 7.29 6.48 29.57
CA ARG A 8 7.06 7.06 30.91
C ARG A 8 5.57 7.33 31.20
N PHE A 9 4.76 7.50 30.15
CA PHE A 9 3.30 7.69 30.21
C PHE A 9 2.52 6.63 29.41
N GLY A 10 3.15 5.50 29.06
CA GLY A 10 2.51 4.43 28.31
C GLY A 10 1.42 3.72 29.13
N ARG A 11 0.22 3.65 28.58
CA ARG A 11 -0.95 2.95 29.13
C ARG A 11 -1.63 2.21 27.99
N ILE A 12 -1.79 0.91 28.14
CA ILE A 12 -2.41 0.06 27.13
C ILE A 12 -3.87 0.48 26.90
N GLU A 13 -4.55 0.89 27.95
CA GLU A 13 -5.92 1.39 27.96
C GLU A 13 -6.06 2.65 27.10
N ILE A 14 -5.07 3.56 27.17
CA ILE A 14 -5.04 4.76 26.31
C ILE A 14 -4.84 4.36 24.85
N HIS A 15 -3.94 3.42 24.57
CA HIS A 15 -3.72 2.93 23.21
C HIS A 15 -4.97 2.28 22.62
N GLU A 16 -5.66 1.45 23.40
CA GLU A 16 -6.91 0.82 23.00
C GLU A 16 -8.03 1.82 22.79
N ALA A 17 -8.17 2.82 23.68
CA ALA A 17 -9.16 3.89 23.54
C ALA A 17 -8.93 4.71 22.26
N ILE A 18 -7.68 5.10 21.98
CA ILE A 18 -7.32 5.81 20.73
C ILE A 18 -7.68 4.96 19.52
N ASN A 19 -7.31 3.68 19.49
CA ASN A 19 -7.60 2.80 18.36
C ASN A 19 -9.11 2.52 18.21
N ALA A 20 -9.86 2.43 19.31
CA ALA A 20 -11.31 2.26 19.27
C ALA A 20 -11.99 3.50 18.68
N PHE A 21 -11.60 4.69 19.14
CA PHE A 21 -12.11 5.95 18.62
C PHE A 21 -11.75 6.15 17.14
N ALA A 22 -10.49 5.90 16.76
CA ALA A 22 -10.03 5.98 15.38
C ALA A 22 -10.82 5.03 14.47
N ARG A 23 -11.05 3.78 14.88
CA ARG A 23 -11.85 2.82 14.11
C ARG A 23 -13.30 3.25 13.95
N LYS A 24 -13.93 3.76 15.02
CA LYS A 24 -15.31 4.28 14.96
C LYS A 24 -15.38 5.46 14.00
N LEU A 25 -14.47 6.42 14.15
CA LEU A 25 -14.41 7.61 13.32
C LEU A 25 -14.21 7.25 11.84
N LEU A 26 -13.26 6.37 11.53
CA LEU A 26 -13.00 5.91 10.17
C LEU A 26 -14.25 5.24 9.55
N ALA A 27 -14.99 4.46 10.33
CA ALA A 27 -16.25 3.85 9.89
C ALA A 27 -17.34 4.92 9.64
N ASP A 28 -17.44 5.93 10.48
CA ASP A 28 -18.40 7.03 10.31
C ASP A 28 -18.07 7.87 9.06
N VAL A 29 -16.79 8.17 8.83
CA VAL A 29 -16.28 8.85 7.62
C VAL A 29 -16.52 8.01 6.37
N ALA A 30 -16.27 6.71 6.41
CA ALA A 30 -16.53 5.80 5.30
C ALA A 30 -18.02 5.82 4.89
N ARG A 31 -18.94 5.73 5.86
CA ARG A 31 -20.38 5.84 5.57
C ARG A 31 -20.76 7.24 5.06
N ALA A 32 -20.12 8.31 5.56
CA ALA A 32 -20.33 9.66 5.04
C ALA A 32 -19.90 9.76 3.57
N ALA A 33 -18.78 9.13 3.19
CA ALA A 33 -18.30 9.11 1.82
C ALA A 33 -19.33 8.45 0.89
N GLU A 34 -19.84 7.29 1.27
CA GLU A 34 -20.88 6.57 0.52
C GLU A 34 -22.16 7.40 0.38
N ARG A 35 -22.62 8.02 1.47
CA ARG A 35 -23.75 8.96 1.47
C ARG A 35 -23.50 10.24 0.67
N SER A 36 -22.27 10.55 0.29
CA SER A 36 -21.93 11.69 -0.57
C SER A 36 -21.71 11.30 -2.02
N GLY A 37 -21.84 10.02 -2.40
CA GLY A 37 -21.64 9.56 -3.78
C GLY A 37 -20.24 9.00 -4.06
N TYR A 38 -19.41 8.80 -3.04
CA TYR A 38 -18.20 8.00 -3.18
C TYR A 38 -18.50 6.50 -3.03
N ARG A 39 -17.57 5.66 -3.46
CA ARG A 39 -17.46 4.25 -3.10
C ARG A 39 -16.15 4.06 -2.34
N VAL A 40 -16.20 3.40 -1.20
CA VAL A 40 -15.00 3.05 -0.43
C VAL A 40 -14.35 1.83 -1.07
N LEU A 41 -13.13 1.97 -1.58
CA LEU A 41 -12.37 0.88 -2.21
C LEU A 41 -11.47 0.16 -1.22
N HIS A 42 -10.87 0.90 -0.28
CA HIS A 42 -9.92 0.38 0.68
C HIS A 42 -9.81 1.31 1.89
N GLY A 43 -9.37 0.77 3.02
CA GLY A 43 -9.13 1.53 4.24
C GLY A 43 -8.01 0.93 5.07
N ILE A 44 -7.19 1.80 5.64
CA ILE A 44 -6.22 1.47 6.70
C ILE A 44 -6.55 2.30 7.94
N VAL A 45 -5.75 2.18 8.99
CA VAL A 45 -6.04 2.80 10.30
C VAL A 45 -6.33 4.31 10.24
N ASP A 46 -5.68 5.03 9.32
CA ASP A 46 -5.72 6.49 9.23
C ASP A 46 -6.17 7.03 7.85
N SER A 47 -6.49 6.16 6.88
CA SER A 47 -6.70 6.59 5.49
C SER A 47 -7.77 5.76 4.78
N LEU A 48 -8.51 6.40 3.87
CA LEU A 48 -9.49 5.78 2.98
C LEU A 48 -9.14 6.05 1.51
N TRP A 49 -9.36 5.06 0.65
CA TRP A 49 -9.30 5.21 -0.80
C TRP A 49 -10.72 5.20 -1.33
N LEU A 50 -11.08 6.29 -1.99
CA LEU A 50 -12.42 6.51 -2.51
C LEU A 50 -12.41 6.53 -4.04
N SER A 51 -13.50 6.09 -4.64
CA SER A 51 -13.78 6.31 -6.07
C SER A 51 -15.13 6.97 -6.24
N ALA A 52 -15.30 7.75 -7.31
CA ALA A 52 -16.60 8.33 -7.63
C ALA A 52 -17.61 7.24 -7.99
N ASN A 53 -18.81 7.31 -7.43
CA ASN A 53 -19.92 6.47 -7.88
C ASN A 53 -20.47 7.02 -9.20
N PRO A 54 -20.43 6.28 -10.31
CA PRO A 54 -20.96 6.75 -11.60
C PRO A 54 -22.43 7.12 -11.56
N ALA A 55 -23.23 6.47 -10.70
CA ALA A 55 -24.66 6.73 -10.55
C ALA A 55 -24.96 7.99 -9.73
N ARG A 56 -24.00 8.47 -8.94
CA ARG A 56 -24.14 9.65 -8.09
C ARG A 56 -22.78 10.32 -7.93
N PRO A 57 -22.43 11.24 -8.85
CA PRO A 57 -21.16 11.94 -8.79
C PRO A 57 -21.00 12.63 -7.43
N PRO A 58 -19.86 12.41 -6.74
CA PRO A 58 -19.61 13.05 -5.46
C PRO A 58 -19.20 14.52 -5.61
N PRO A 59 -19.23 15.31 -4.51
CA PRO A 59 -18.57 16.62 -4.46
C PRO A 59 -17.06 16.50 -4.68
N ASP A 60 -16.38 17.63 -4.93
CA ASP A 60 -14.92 17.69 -4.95
C ASP A 60 -14.30 17.05 -3.68
N PRO A 61 -13.25 16.22 -3.81
CA PRO A 61 -12.72 15.45 -2.68
C PRO A 61 -12.02 16.32 -1.61
N GLU A 62 -11.38 17.41 -1.99
CA GLU A 62 -10.71 18.30 -1.04
C GLU A 62 -11.74 19.08 -0.23
N ARG A 63 -12.75 19.63 -0.92
CA ARG A 63 -13.88 20.27 -0.25
C ARG A 63 -14.62 19.30 0.68
N TRP A 64 -14.89 18.08 0.21
CA TRP A 64 -15.59 17.07 1.02
C TRP A 64 -14.78 16.66 2.26
N ALA A 65 -13.47 16.47 2.12
CA ALA A 65 -12.59 16.16 3.25
C ALA A 65 -12.60 17.30 4.29
N SER A 66 -12.57 18.55 3.85
CA SER A 66 -12.67 19.72 4.74
C SER A 66 -14.00 19.76 5.50
N GLU A 67 -15.13 19.59 4.80
CA GLU A 67 -16.47 19.61 5.40
C GLU A 67 -16.67 18.47 6.40
N VAL A 68 -16.29 17.25 6.04
CA VAL A 68 -16.40 16.10 6.94
C VAL A 68 -15.45 16.24 8.11
N GLY A 69 -14.23 16.74 7.89
CA GLY A 69 -13.25 16.97 8.95
C GLY A 69 -13.73 17.97 9.99
N ALA A 70 -14.37 19.06 9.56
CA ALA A 70 -15.02 20.01 10.46
C ALA A 70 -16.17 19.38 11.24
N ALA A 71 -16.99 18.53 10.60
CA ALA A 71 -18.13 17.88 11.24
C ALA A 71 -17.73 16.85 12.32
N VAL A 72 -16.53 16.27 12.22
CA VAL A 72 -16.03 15.27 13.18
C VAL A 72 -14.93 15.80 14.10
N ASP A 73 -14.65 17.11 14.04
CA ASP A 73 -13.58 17.78 14.80
C ASP A 73 -12.20 17.10 14.63
N LEU A 74 -11.91 16.64 13.41
CA LEU A 74 -10.62 16.07 13.06
C LEU A 74 -10.22 16.51 11.64
N PRO A 75 -9.05 17.16 11.46
CA PRO A 75 -8.57 17.51 10.12
C PRO A 75 -8.43 16.26 9.24
N LEU A 76 -9.18 16.23 8.14
CA LEU A 76 -9.02 15.23 7.08
C LEU A 76 -8.30 15.86 5.90
N GLY A 77 -7.22 15.22 5.46
CA GLY A 77 -6.42 15.68 4.32
C GLY A 77 -6.79 14.94 3.04
N TYR A 78 -6.90 15.68 1.94
CA TYR A 78 -6.90 15.10 0.61
C TYR A 78 -5.45 14.85 0.15
N GLU A 79 -5.09 13.58 -0.08
CA GLU A 79 -3.72 13.22 -0.42
C GLU A 79 -3.42 13.31 -1.93
N GLY A 80 -4.43 13.10 -2.78
CA GLY A 80 -4.27 13.15 -4.23
C GLY A 80 -5.14 12.15 -5.00
N ARG A 81 -5.12 12.28 -6.33
CA ARG A 81 -5.90 11.45 -7.25
C ARG A 81 -5.05 10.36 -7.89
N TYR A 82 -5.47 9.12 -7.71
CA TYR A 82 -4.88 8.00 -8.44
C TYR A 82 -5.46 7.93 -9.85
N ARG A 83 -4.57 7.86 -10.83
CA ARG A 83 -4.90 7.41 -12.19
C ARG A 83 -5.36 5.95 -12.15
N TRP A 84 -4.64 5.14 -11.37
CA TRP A 84 -5.00 3.76 -11.05
C TRP A 84 -4.29 3.30 -9.77
N ILE A 85 -4.86 2.31 -9.09
CA ILE A 85 -4.29 1.67 -7.91
C ILE A 85 -4.66 0.19 -7.88
N ALA A 86 -3.75 -0.65 -7.40
CA ALA A 86 -3.92 -2.07 -7.23
C ALA A 86 -3.70 -2.46 -5.76
N PHE A 87 -4.75 -2.98 -5.11
CA PHE A 87 -4.67 -3.58 -3.77
C PHE A 87 -4.35 -5.05 -3.89
N LEU A 88 -3.32 -5.51 -3.18
CA LEU A 88 -2.79 -6.86 -3.35
C LEU A 88 -3.19 -7.77 -2.20
N PRO A 89 -3.63 -9.01 -2.50
CA PRO A 89 -3.90 -9.99 -1.46
C PRO A 89 -2.60 -10.48 -0.82
N SER A 90 -2.75 -11.15 0.31
CA SER A 90 -1.73 -12.00 0.92
C SER A 90 -1.43 -13.17 -0.01
N VAL A 91 -0.16 -13.46 -0.26
CA VAL A 91 0.23 -14.65 -1.05
C VAL A 91 -0.11 -15.94 -0.31
N ARG A 92 -0.09 -15.91 1.04
CA ARG A 92 -0.32 -17.10 1.87
C ARG A 92 -1.79 -17.43 2.06
N THR A 93 -2.63 -16.40 2.21
CA THR A 93 -4.02 -16.57 2.65
C THR A 93 -5.04 -16.06 1.65
N GLY A 94 -4.62 -15.35 0.60
CA GLY A 94 -5.52 -14.70 -0.37
C GLY A 94 -6.30 -13.50 0.18
N LEU A 95 -6.29 -13.27 1.49
CA LEU A 95 -6.98 -12.16 2.13
C LEU A 95 -6.30 -10.82 1.84
N GLY A 96 -7.07 -9.73 1.76
CA GLY A 96 -6.54 -8.38 1.57
C GLY A 96 -5.54 -8.00 2.67
N VAL A 97 -4.39 -7.45 2.26
CA VAL A 97 -3.38 -6.94 3.19
C VAL A 97 -3.44 -5.42 3.20
N PRO A 98 -3.83 -4.77 4.31
CA PRO A 98 -4.07 -3.33 4.35
C PRO A 98 -2.93 -2.47 3.77
N HIS A 99 -1.69 -2.82 4.09
CA HIS A 99 -0.50 -2.07 3.66
C HIS A 99 0.20 -2.65 2.44
N ARG A 100 -0.49 -3.41 1.59
CA ARG A 100 0.08 -3.99 0.37
C ARG A 100 -0.67 -3.51 -0.88
N PHE A 101 -0.14 -2.47 -1.51
CA PHE A 101 -0.70 -1.89 -2.71
C PHE A 101 0.34 -1.08 -3.47
N TYR A 102 0.07 -0.84 -4.74
CA TYR A 102 0.80 0.16 -5.52
C TYR A 102 -0.15 0.87 -6.47
N GLY A 103 0.13 2.13 -6.78
CA GLY A 103 -0.69 2.92 -7.67
C GLY A 103 0.06 4.11 -8.23
N ARG A 104 -0.44 4.66 -9.32
CA ARG A 104 0.11 5.83 -9.97
C ARG A 104 -0.85 7.00 -9.78
N TYR A 105 -0.34 8.11 -9.26
CA TYR A 105 -1.11 9.37 -9.20
C TYR A 105 -1.27 9.96 -10.60
N ASP A 106 -2.24 10.85 -10.77
CA ASP A 106 -2.37 11.64 -11.99
C ASP A 106 -1.13 12.50 -12.28
N SER A 107 -0.40 12.93 -11.23
CA SER A 107 0.91 13.58 -11.32
C SER A 107 2.00 12.70 -11.95
N GLY A 108 1.77 11.39 -12.03
CA GLY A 108 2.73 10.42 -12.55
C GLY A 108 3.64 9.78 -11.49
N GLU A 109 3.59 10.22 -10.24
CA GLU A 109 4.32 9.61 -9.13
C GLU A 109 3.69 8.25 -8.72
N TYR A 110 4.54 7.33 -8.28
CA TYR A 110 4.12 6.05 -7.70
C TYR A 110 3.97 6.09 -6.18
N LYS A 111 2.80 5.69 -5.68
CA LYS A 111 2.63 5.29 -4.28
C LYS A 111 2.82 3.79 -4.18
N ILE A 112 3.79 3.34 -3.37
CA ILE A 112 4.13 1.92 -3.20
C ILE A 112 4.11 1.54 -1.73
N ARG A 113 3.39 0.50 -1.32
CA ARG A 113 3.38 0.00 0.07
C ARG A 113 3.45 -1.53 0.09
N GLY A 114 4.31 -2.08 0.96
CA GLY A 114 4.34 -3.51 1.28
C GLY A 114 4.84 -4.48 0.19
N ILE A 115 5.37 -3.98 -0.93
CA ILE A 115 6.00 -4.78 -2.00
C ILE A 115 7.53 -4.71 -1.94
N GLY A 116 8.23 -5.48 -2.79
CA GLY A 116 9.63 -5.87 -2.63
C GLY A 116 10.61 -4.70 -2.59
N SER A 117 10.42 -3.67 -3.42
CA SER A 117 11.33 -2.50 -3.46
C SER A 117 11.51 -1.78 -2.12
N ARG A 118 10.57 -1.93 -1.19
CA ARG A 118 10.63 -1.32 0.15
C ARG A 118 11.01 -2.28 1.27
N ARG A 119 11.37 -3.54 0.96
CA ARG A 119 11.85 -4.50 1.96
C ARG A 119 13.37 -4.61 1.92
N HIS A 120 13.99 -4.59 3.09
CA HIS A 120 15.44 -4.63 3.25
C HIS A 120 16.06 -5.97 2.80
N ASP A 121 15.26 -7.03 2.81
CA ASP A 121 15.64 -8.40 2.45
C ASP A 121 15.41 -8.71 0.96
N THR A 122 14.94 -7.75 0.16
CA THR A 122 14.81 -7.97 -1.29
C THR A 122 16.18 -7.82 -1.97
N PRO A 123 16.60 -8.73 -2.85
CA PRO A 123 17.83 -8.55 -3.65
C PRO A 123 17.75 -7.37 -4.62
N ASP A 124 18.90 -6.77 -4.94
CA ASP A 124 18.99 -5.63 -5.88
C ASP A 124 18.49 -5.98 -7.27
N TYR A 125 18.74 -7.21 -7.72
CA TYR A 125 18.22 -7.70 -8.99
C TYR A 125 16.69 -7.68 -9.00
N LEU A 126 16.04 -8.17 -7.94
CA LEU A 126 14.58 -8.18 -7.86
C LEU A 126 13.99 -6.76 -7.75
N ARG A 127 14.70 -5.81 -7.13
CA ARG A 127 14.30 -4.38 -7.16
C ARG A 127 14.30 -3.84 -8.59
N HIS A 128 15.29 -4.21 -9.41
CA HIS A 128 15.34 -3.82 -10.81
C HIS A 128 14.18 -4.44 -11.61
N VAL A 129 13.90 -5.73 -11.43
CA VAL A 129 12.77 -6.41 -12.06
C VAL A 129 11.44 -5.74 -11.71
N GLU A 130 11.21 -5.44 -10.43
CA GLU A 130 9.98 -4.76 -9.99
C GLU A 130 9.84 -3.38 -10.63
N ARG A 131 10.95 -2.62 -10.72
CA ARG A 131 10.96 -1.30 -11.37
C ARG A 131 10.60 -1.40 -12.86
N GLU A 132 11.17 -2.34 -13.60
CA GLU A 132 10.87 -2.54 -15.03
C GLU A 132 9.40 -2.89 -15.27
N ILE A 133 8.81 -3.72 -14.40
CA ILE A 133 7.38 -4.06 -14.48
C ILE A 133 6.52 -2.83 -14.14
N LEU A 134 6.89 -2.05 -13.13
CA LEU A 134 6.17 -0.81 -12.81
C LEU A 134 6.30 0.22 -13.94
N GLU A 135 7.44 0.32 -14.62
CA GLU A 135 7.62 1.20 -15.78
C GLU A 135 6.70 0.80 -16.96
N LEU A 136 6.46 -0.50 -17.16
CA LEU A 136 5.47 -0.99 -18.12
C LEU A 136 4.07 -0.47 -17.79
N PHE A 137 3.64 -0.61 -16.53
CA PHE A 137 2.32 -0.15 -16.08
C PHE A 137 2.20 1.37 -16.02
N ALA A 138 3.31 2.10 -15.99
CA ALA A 138 3.32 3.55 -15.89
C ALA A 138 2.53 4.17 -17.05
N ARG A 139 2.64 3.58 -18.25
CA ARG A 139 1.99 4.09 -19.47
C ARG A 139 0.48 3.85 -19.51
N ALA A 140 -0.06 3.03 -18.61
CA ALA A 140 -1.49 2.75 -18.59
C ALA A 140 -2.30 3.99 -18.17
N PRO A 141 -3.32 4.40 -18.94
CA PRO A 141 -4.20 5.52 -18.60
C PRO A 141 -5.17 5.18 -17.46
N ASP A 142 -5.45 3.89 -17.23
CA ASP A 142 -6.42 3.43 -16.24
C ASP A 142 -6.12 2.00 -15.77
N ALA A 143 -6.89 1.53 -14.78
CA ALA A 143 -6.75 0.20 -14.22
C ALA A 143 -7.06 -0.92 -15.24
N ALA A 144 -7.98 -0.70 -16.18
CA ALA A 144 -8.30 -1.71 -17.19
C ALA A 144 -7.10 -1.96 -18.12
N ARG A 145 -6.39 -0.90 -18.51
CA ARG A 145 -5.16 -1.04 -19.28
C ARG A 145 -4.03 -1.68 -18.48
N VAL A 146 -3.89 -1.39 -17.19
CA VAL A 146 -2.94 -2.12 -16.32
C VAL A 146 -3.23 -3.62 -16.35
N LEU A 147 -4.51 -4.01 -16.23
CA LEU A 147 -4.92 -5.41 -16.32
C LEU A 147 -4.60 -6.02 -17.69
N ALA A 148 -4.79 -5.27 -18.78
CA ALA A 148 -4.47 -5.71 -20.14
C ALA A 148 -2.95 -5.90 -20.39
N GLU A 149 -2.09 -5.16 -19.68
CA GLU A 149 -0.63 -5.31 -19.76
C GLU A 149 -0.09 -6.47 -18.89
N ARG A 150 -0.92 -7.11 -18.06
CA ARG A 150 -0.49 -8.22 -17.18
C ARG A 150 0.22 -9.36 -17.91
N PRO A 151 -0.25 -9.87 -19.06
CA PRO A 151 0.46 -10.93 -19.78
C PRO A 151 1.87 -10.52 -20.18
N ARG A 152 2.06 -9.26 -20.60
CA ARG A 152 3.36 -8.72 -20.97
C ARG A 152 4.27 -8.54 -19.76
N ALA A 153 3.73 -8.09 -18.63
CA ALA A 153 4.46 -8.03 -17.37
C ALA A 153 4.94 -9.42 -16.91
N LEU A 154 4.09 -10.44 -17.03
CA LEU A 154 4.45 -11.83 -16.72
C LEU A 154 5.52 -12.35 -17.67
N ALA A 155 5.38 -12.15 -18.98
CA ALA A 155 6.40 -12.54 -19.96
C ALA A 155 7.75 -11.86 -19.67
N ARG A 156 7.74 -10.59 -19.24
CA ARG A 156 8.97 -9.88 -18.82
C ARG A 156 9.57 -10.49 -17.55
N ALA A 157 8.73 -10.87 -16.58
CA ALA A 157 9.18 -11.58 -15.38
C ALA A 157 9.79 -12.97 -15.71
N ASP A 158 9.21 -13.69 -16.67
CA ASP A 158 9.72 -15.00 -17.11
C ASP A 158 11.11 -14.90 -17.73
N LEU A 159 11.39 -13.83 -18.49
CA LEU A 159 12.72 -13.56 -19.03
C LEU A 159 13.75 -13.35 -17.91
N PHE A 160 13.41 -12.56 -16.89
CA PHE A 160 14.30 -12.37 -15.74
C PHE A 160 14.52 -13.66 -14.96
N ALA A 161 13.48 -14.50 -14.82
CA ALA A 161 13.60 -15.81 -14.19
C ALA A 161 14.48 -16.76 -15.01
N ALA A 162 14.42 -16.69 -16.35
CA ALA A 162 15.31 -17.45 -17.23
C ALA A 162 16.77 -17.03 -17.07
N GLU A 163 17.06 -15.73 -16.97
CA GLU A 163 18.40 -15.18 -16.76
C GLU A 163 19.02 -15.64 -15.43
N ILE A 164 18.21 -15.71 -14.36
CA ILE A 164 18.65 -16.29 -13.07
C ILE A 164 18.96 -17.78 -13.25
N ARG A 165 18.07 -18.54 -13.91
CA ARG A 165 18.23 -19.99 -14.09
C ARG A 165 19.43 -20.36 -14.97
N SER A 166 19.80 -19.52 -15.92
CA SER A 166 20.98 -19.73 -16.77
C SER A 166 22.29 -19.34 -16.08
N GLY A 167 22.25 -18.75 -14.89
CA GLY A 167 23.44 -18.23 -14.19
C GLY A 167 23.97 -16.93 -14.80
N GLY A 168 23.17 -16.22 -15.61
CA GLY A 168 23.57 -14.98 -16.26
C GLY A 168 23.59 -13.75 -15.34
N VAL A 169 23.03 -13.88 -14.13
CA VAL A 169 22.98 -12.79 -13.14
C VAL A 169 24.16 -12.90 -12.19
N ASP A 170 24.89 -11.78 -12.03
CA ASP A 170 25.91 -11.64 -10.99
C ASP A 170 25.35 -12.03 -9.61
N PRO A 171 25.91 -13.05 -8.94
CA PRO A 171 25.47 -13.49 -7.62
C PRO A 171 25.43 -12.37 -6.57
N HIS A 172 26.29 -11.36 -6.67
CA HIS A 172 26.28 -10.21 -5.75
C HIS A 172 24.96 -9.42 -5.82
N ARG A 173 24.27 -9.42 -6.96
CA ARG A 173 22.97 -8.77 -7.14
C ARG A 173 21.80 -9.61 -6.60
N LEU A 174 22.05 -10.87 -6.26
CA LEU A 174 21.08 -11.83 -5.73
C LEU A 174 21.16 -11.99 -4.21
N LEU A 175 22.03 -11.24 -3.54
CA LEU A 175 22.22 -11.31 -2.09
C LEU A 175 20.94 -10.91 -1.32
N ILE A 176 20.60 -11.72 -0.33
CA ILE A 176 19.52 -11.46 0.63
C ILE A 176 20.18 -11.03 1.94
N ALA A 177 19.89 -9.80 2.38
CA ALA A 177 20.41 -9.28 3.63
C ALA A 177 19.45 -9.60 4.78
N HIS A 178 19.94 -10.32 5.79
CA HIS A 178 19.23 -10.56 7.04
C HIS A 178 19.84 -9.73 8.16
N ARG A 179 19.03 -8.90 8.83
CA ARG A 179 19.44 -8.23 10.05
C ARG A 179 19.01 -9.06 11.25
N PHE A 180 19.98 -9.60 11.98
CA PHE A 180 19.69 -10.32 13.22
C PHE A 180 19.34 -9.32 14.33
N GLY A 181 18.17 -9.52 14.96
CA GLY A 181 17.72 -8.69 16.08
C GLY A 181 18.40 -9.02 17.41
N ARG A 182 19.20 -10.09 17.45
CA ARG A 182 20.02 -10.53 18.58
C ARG A 182 21.35 -11.06 18.04
N ALA A 183 22.40 -11.02 18.84
CA ALA A 183 23.67 -11.64 18.48
C ALA A 183 23.44 -13.15 18.25
N PRO A 184 24.01 -13.75 17.19
CA PRO A 184 24.00 -15.19 17.04
C PRO A 184 24.71 -15.80 18.25
N THR A 185 23.98 -16.60 19.04
CA THR A 185 24.58 -17.41 20.09
C THR A 185 25.14 -18.68 19.46
N ALA A 186 26.31 -19.12 19.91
CA ALA A 186 26.95 -20.36 19.43
C ALA A 186 26.12 -21.63 19.72
N GLU A 187 25.04 -21.50 20.49
CA GLU A 187 24.11 -22.58 20.83
C GLU A 187 22.80 -22.44 20.05
N SER A 188 22.72 -23.09 18.89
CA SER A 188 21.68 -24.09 18.58
C SER A 188 21.86 -24.61 17.14
N PRO A 189 21.58 -25.91 16.90
CA PRO A 189 21.91 -26.67 15.70
C PRO A 189 21.20 -26.22 14.42
#